data_AF-A0A842IQQ3-F1
#
_entry.id   AF-A0A842IQQ3-F1
#
_cell.length_a   1.000
_cell.length_b   1.000
_cell.length_c   1.000
_cell.angle_alpha   90.00
_cell.angle_beta   90.00
_cell.angle_gamma   90.00
#
_symmetry.space_group_name_H-M   'P 1'
#
loop_
_entity.id
_entity.type
_entity.pdbx_description
1 polymer ?
#
loop_
_entity_poly.entity_id
_entity_poly.type
_entity_poly.pdbx_seq_one_letter_code
_entity_poly.pdbx_strand_id
1 'polypeptide(L)'
;MRNFITHEWFTIFTMLGLLSIVAAKFLNTLRFDDFLSVIGNSKYLKIYSKDQKFVDPFEAFLFINLAVSASIFLFFGYSIFFETLTFEIIPFLKLLFAVATIIIIKTLLERLIGSLFDVDSLVDSYLFQKTTFKNYSGIVFLVANLLLLYTKNDAEIVIIASFSIVCLINLIGFITSFKNYQKTINPNFFYFLLYLCALEIAPYVLLYKVVSEYNA
;
A
#
# COMPACT_ATOMS: atom_id res chain seq x y z
N MET A 1 15.63 8.51 27.90
CA MET A 1 16.46 8.38 26.68
C MET A 1 15.90 7.22 25.88
N ARG A 2 15.34 7.47 24.70
CA ARG A 2 14.83 6.42 23.81
C ARG A 2 16.05 5.68 23.24
N ASN A 3 16.10 4.35 23.34
CA ASN A 3 17.30 3.54 23.06
C ASN A 3 17.96 3.90 21.72
N PHE A 4 19.24 4.32 21.75
CA PHE A 4 19.93 4.86 20.57
C PHE A 4 20.14 3.84 19.44
N ILE A 5 20.38 2.57 19.78
CA ILE A 5 20.70 1.50 18.81
C ILE A 5 19.50 1.13 17.93
N THR A 6 18.27 1.21 18.46
CA THR A 6 17.07 0.84 17.69
C THR A 6 16.73 1.90 16.64
N HIS A 7 17.07 3.16 16.88
CA HIS A 7 16.78 4.26 15.97
C HIS A 7 17.66 4.26 14.71
N GLU A 8 18.88 3.74 14.76
CA GLU A 8 19.79 3.75 13.61
C GLU A 8 19.24 2.92 12.43
N TRP A 9 18.80 1.70 12.68
CA TRP A 9 18.24 0.84 11.63
C TRP A 9 16.97 1.41 11.03
N PHE A 10 16.03 1.88 11.86
CA PHE A 10 14.82 2.53 11.36
C PHE A 10 15.13 3.80 10.55
N THR A 11 16.18 4.54 10.92
CA THR A 11 16.66 5.69 10.15
C THR A 11 17.16 5.27 8.77
N ILE A 12 17.96 4.20 8.68
CA ILE A 12 18.47 3.66 7.41
C ILE A 12 17.30 3.24 6.50
N PHE A 13 16.32 2.50 7.03
CA PHE A 13 15.15 2.09 6.26
C PHE A 13 14.28 3.27 5.84
N THR A 14 14.10 4.28 6.70
CA THR A 14 13.36 5.50 6.34
C THR A 14 14.08 6.28 5.23
N MET A 15 15.41 6.36 5.29
CA MET A 15 16.23 6.94 4.22
C MET A 15 16.11 6.16 2.91
N LEU A 16 16.06 4.82 2.96
CA LEU A 16 15.82 3.99 1.78
C LEU A 16 14.45 4.29 1.14
N GLY A 17 13.41 4.45 1.95
CA GLY A 17 12.08 4.86 1.48
C GLY A 17 12.12 6.22 0.79
N LEU A 18 12.79 7.20 1.41
CA LEU A 18 12.93 8.55 0.86
C LEU A 18 13.73 8.57 -0.44
N LEU A 19 14.84 7.84 -0.52
CA LEU A 19 15.63 7.68 -1.74
C LEU A 19 14.81 7.07 -2.87
N SER A 20 13.92 6.12 -2.54
CA SER A 20 13.03 5.50 -3.52
C SER A 20 12.01 6.51 -4.08
N ILE A 21 11.45 7.39 -3.24
CA ILE A 21 10.57 8.47 -3.71
C ILE A 21 11.34 9.43 -4.63
N VAL A 22 12.56 9.82 -4.25
CA VAL A 22 13.41 10.70 -5.06
C VAL A 22 13.76 10.06 -6.39
N ALA A 23 14.08 8.77 -6.41
CA ALA A 23 14.33 8.01 -7.63
C ALA A 23 13.10 7.98 -8.55
N ALA A 24 11.89 7.76 -8.01
CA ALA A 24 10.65 7.83 -8.78
C ALA A 24 10.44 9.22 -9.42
N LYS A 25 10.70 10.30 -8.67
CA LYS A 25 10.63 11.67 -9.18
C LYS A 25 11.69 11.95 -10.26
N PHE A 26 12.89 11.41 -10.11
CA PHE A 26 13.97 11.56 -11.08
C PHE A 26 13.67 10.83 -12.40
N LEU A 27 13.07 9.64 -12.35
CA LEU A 27 12.69 8.90 -13.55
C LEU A 27 11.67 9.66 -14.42
N ASN A 28 10.64 10.25 -13.79
CA ASN A 28 9.63 11.02 -14.51
C ASN A 28 8.97 12.05 -13.60
N THR A 29 9.48 13.27 -13.63
CA THR A 29 8.99 14.36 -12.78
C THR A 29 7.55 14.76 -13.11
N LEU A 30 7.20 14.85 -14.40
CA LEU A 30 5.83 15.19 -14.83
C LEU A 30 4.81 14.16 -14.32
N ARG A 31 5.13 12.87 -14.45
CA ARG A 31 4.30 11.78 -13.94
C ARG A 31 4.23 11.79 -12.41
N PHE A 32 5.31 12.12 -11.72
CA PHE A 32 5.34 12.24 -10.26
C PHE A 32 4.44 13.36 -9.75
N ASP A 33 4.45 14.52 -10.40
CA ASP A 33 3.59 15.64 -10.02
C ASP A 33 2.11 15.31 -10.27
N ASP A 34 1.80 14.67 -11.40
CA ASP A 34 0.46 14.15 -11.66
C ASP A 34 0.05 13.10 -10.61
N PHE A 35 0.97 12.22 -10.19
CA PHE A 35 0.75 11.22 -9.14
C PHE A 35 0.45 11.84 -7.77
N LEU A 36 1.18 12.88 -7.36
CA LEU A 36 0.91 13.60 -6.11
C LEU A 36 -0.49 14.22 -6.09
N SER A 37 -1.01 14.61 -7.26
CA SER A 37 -2.35 15.19 -7.39
C SER A 37 -3.48 14.16 -7.45
N VAL A 38 -3.21 12.85 -7.33
CA VAL A 38 -4.19 11.79 -7.62
C VAL A 38 -5.46 11.82 -6.76
N ILE A 39 -5.39 12.32 -5.53
CA ILE A 39 -6.55 12.43 -4.63
C ILE A 39 -7.57 13.45 -5.16
N GLY A 40 -7.10 14.55 -5.76
CA GLY A 40 -7.95 15.62 -6.29
C GLY A 40 -8.15 15.56 -7.80
N ASN A 41 -7.24 14.90 -8.53
CA ASN A 41 -7.21 14.89 -9.98
C ASN A 41 -7.04 13.48 -10.55
N SER A 42 -8.04 13.03 -11.31
CA SER A 42 -8.02 11.73 -12.00
C SER A 42 -7.14 11.68 -13.26
N LYS A 43 -6.45 12.78 -13.62
CA LYS A 43 -5.58 12.85 -14.80
C LYS A 43 -4.54 11.74 -14.82
N TYR A 44 -3.84 11.53 -13.69
CA TYR A 44 -2.84 10.46 -13.58
C TYR A 44 -3.44 9.09 -13.92
N LEU A 45 -4.60 8.78 -13.34
CA LEU A 45 -5.31 7.53 -13.54
C LEU A 45 -5.72 7.33 -15.01
N LYS A 46 -6.20 8.38 -15.67
CA LYS A 46 -6.72 8.28 -17.05
C LYS A 46 -5.62 8.17 -18.11
N ILE A 47 -4.51 8.87 -17.93
CA ILE A 47 -3.41 8.90 -18.91
C ILE A 47 -2.57 7.64 -18.75
N TYR A 48 -2.08 7.37 -17.54
CA TYR A 48 -1.05 6.35 -17.33
C TYR A 48 -1.60 4.93 -17.16
N SER A 49 -2.91 4.76 -16.95
CA SER A 49 -3.53 3.43 -16.97
C SER A 49 -3.52 2.77 -18.35
N LYS A 50 -3.44 3.55 -19.44
CA LYS A 50 -3.44 3.02 -20.81
C LYS A 50 -2.07 2.57 -21.29
N ASP A 51 -1.02 3.19 -20.75
CA ASP A 51 0.38 2.90 -21.10
C ASP A 51 1.04 1.96 -20.08
N GLN A 52 0.26 1.32 -19.23
CA GLN A 52 0.78 0.50 -18.13
C GLN A 52 1.53 -0.72 -18.68
N LYS A 53 2.80 -0.85 -18.28
CA LYS A 53 3.60 -2.04 -18.51
C LYS A 53 3.47 -2.98 -17.31
N PHE A 54 3.69 -4.28 -17.54
CA PHE A 54 3.64 -5.28 -16.48
C PHE A 54 4.61 -4.95 -15.32
N VAL A 55 5.82 -4.48 -15.65
CA VAL A 55 6.79 -3.90 -14.70
C VAL A 55 7.12 -2.48 -15.15
N ASP A 56 6.84 -1.51 -14.29
CA ASP A 56 7.19 -0.12 -14.48
C ASP A 56 8.21 0.31 -13.40
N PRO A 57 9.42 0.75 -13.77
CA PRO A 57 10.42 1.21 -12.82
C PRO A 57 9.91 2.33 -11.90
N PHE A 58 9.05 3.22 -12.41
CA PHE A 58 8.46 4.30 -11.61
C PHE A 58 7.60 3.73 -10.47
N GLU A 59 6.73 2.76 -10.78
CA GLU A 59 5.89 2.10 -9.78
C GLU A 59 6.70 1.23 -8.83
N ALA A 60 7.77 0.58 -9.33
CA ALA A 60 8.64 -0.25 -8.51
C ALA A 60 9.30 0.56 -7.39
N PHE A 61 9.81 1.77 -7.68
CA PHE A 61 10.38 2.65 -6.65
C PHE A 61 9.34 3.11 -5.63
N LEU A 62 8.13 3.48 -6.07
CA LEU A 62 7.05 3.84 -5.15
C LEU A 62 6.61 2.64 -4.29
N PHE A 63 6.63 1.43 -4.85
CA PHE A 63 6.33 0.20 -4.14
C PHE A 63 7.40 -0.12 -3.08
N ILE A 64 8.69 0.07 -3.38
CA ILE A 64 9.77 -0.08 -2.39
C ILE A 64 9.52 0.86 -1.20
N ASN A 65 9.19 2.12 -1.46
CA ASN A 65 8.83 3.06 -0.40
C ASN A 65 7.62 2.57 0.42
N LEU A 66 6.56 2.09 -0.23
CA LEU A 66 5.39 1.55 0.44
C LEU A 66 5.76 0.37 1.35
N ALA A 67 6.48 -0.62 0.82
CA ALA A 67 6.83 -1.82 1.58
C ALA A 67 7.66 -1.48 2.82
N VAL A 68 8.72 -0.68 2.66
CA VAL A 68 9.59 -0.27 3.76
C VAL A 68 8.82 0.55 4.79
N SER A 69 8.09 1.59 4.35
CA SER A 69 7.39 2.49 5.25
C SER A 69 6.23 1.81 5.98
N ALA A 70 5.49 0.92 5.31
CA ALA A 70 4.42 0.15 5.94
C ALA A 70 4.97 -0.83 6.99
N SER A 71 6.11 -1.48 6.75
CA SER A 71 6.72 -2.39 7.72
C SER A 71 7.22 -1.69 8.98
N ILE A 72 7.85 -0.51 8.84
CA ILE A 72 8.22 0.33 9.99
C ILE A 72 6.98 0.73 10.77
N PHE A 73 5.95 1.20 10.06
CA PHE A 73 4.70 1.65 10.68
C PHE A 73 3.99 0.52 11.43
N LEU A 74 3.91 -0.68 10.83
CA LEU A 74 3.34 -1.87 11.47
C LEU A 74 4.14 -2.30 12.71
N PHE A 75 5.47 -2.23 12.66
CA PHE A 75 6.30 -2.53 13.82
C PHE A 75 5.98 -1.59 15.00
N PHE A 76 5.92 -0.27 14.75
CA PHE A 76 5.57 0.69 15.79
C PHE A 76 4.12 0.53 16.27
N GLY A 77 3.18 0.32 15.35
CA GLY A 77 1.78 0.06 15.69
C GLY A 77 1.61 -1.14 16.60
N TYR A 78 2.26 -2.26 16.28
CA TYR A 78 2.22 -3.44 17.13
C TYR A 78 2.87 -3.20 18.50
N SER A 79 4.05 -2.55 18.50
CA SER A 79 4.83 -2.26 19.71
C SER A 79 4.07 -1.38 20.72
N ILE A 80 3.22 -0.48 20.23
CA ILE A 80 2.49 0.50 21.05
C ILE A 80 1.14 -0.04 21.53
N PHE A 81 0.37 -0.73 20.67
CA PHE A 81 -1.00 -1.14 21.01
C PHE A 81 -1.13 -2.54 21.61
N PHE A 82 -0.17 -3.43 21.39
CA PHE A 82 -0.29 -4.83 21.80
C PHE A 82 0.79 -5.22 22.81
N GLU A 83 2.05 -5.18 22.40
CA GLU A 83 3.16 -5.64 23.24
C GLU A 83 4.43 -4.88 22.89
N THR A 84 5.17 -4.41 23.90
CA THR A 84 6.42 -3.68 23.70
C THR A 84 7.48 -4.56 23.06
N LEU A 85 7.65 -4.45 21.75
CA LEU A 85 8.66 -5.18 20.99
C LEU A 85 10.04 -4.53 21.10
N THR A 86 11.06 -5.34 21.40
CA THR A 86 12.45 -4.96 21.19
C THR A 86 12.81 -5.12 19.72
N PHE A 87 13.50 -4.14 19.15
CA PHE A 87 13.90 -4.21 17.75
C PHE A 87 15.03 -5.22 17.55
N GLU A 88 14.80 -6.15 16.62
CA GLU A 88 15.82 -7.05 16.10
C GLU A 88 15.77 -7.04 14.56
N ILE A 89 16.94 -7.03 13.92
CA ILE A 89 17.05 -6.88 12.47
C ILE A 89 16.46 -8.06 11.69
N ILE A 90 16.66 -9.30 12.15
CA ILE A 90 16.21 -10.50 11.45
C ILE A 90 14.66 -10.60 11.47
N PRO A 91 13.97 -10.46 12.63
CA PRO A 91 12.51 -10.39 12.66
C PRO A 91 11.95 -9.23 11.83
N PHE A 92 12.58 -8.06 11.87
CA PHE A 92 12.14 -6.92 11.08
C PHE A 92 12.26 -7.17 9.57
N LEU A 93 13.36 -7.76 9.10
CA LEU A 93 13.51 -8.13 7.68
C LEU A 93 12.50 -9.19 7.25
N LYS A 94 12.14 -10.14 8.12
CA LYS A 94 11.04 -11.08 7.86
C LYS A 94 9.70 -10.36 7.71
N LEU A 95 9.41 -9.39 8.58
CA LEU A 95 8.20 -8.56 8.48
C LEU A 95 8.17 -7.79 7.16
N LEU A 96 9.29 -7.15 6.79
CA LEU A 96 9.43 -6.43 5.52
C LEU A 96 9.18 -7.33 4.31
N PHE A 97 9.85 -8.49 4.29
CA PHE A 97 9.68 -9.45 3.21
C PHE A 97 8.25 -10.01 3.15
N ALA A 98 7.62 -10.27 4.30
CA ALA A 98 6.23 -10.72 4.38
C ALA A 98 5.27 -9.67 3.80
N VAL A 99 5.40 -8.40 4.21
CA VAL A 99 4.57 -7.29 3.70
C VAL A 99 4.73 -7.15 2.19
N ALA A 100 5.97 -7.11 1.68
CA ALA A 100 6.23 -7.00 0.25
C ALA A 100 5.64 -8.19 -0.54
N THR A 101 5.89 -9.41 -0.06
CA THR A 101 5.45 -10.65 -0.71
C THR A 101 3.93 -10.76 -0.75
N ILE A 102 3.24 -10.43 0.35
CA ILE A 102 1.77 -10.44 0.41
C ILE A 102 1.19 -9.48 -0.63
N ILE A 103 1.75 -8.27 -0.77
CA ILE A 103 1.25 -7.30 -1.75
C ILE A 103 1.51 -7.81 -3.18
N ILE A 104 2.71 -8.32 -3.48
CA ILE A 104 3.06 -8.84 -4.81
C ILE A 104 2.19 -10.04 -5.19
N ILE A 105 2.10 -11.06 -4.33
CA ILE A 105 1.28 -12.26 -4.59
C ILE A 105 -0.17 -11.85 -4.83
N LYS A 106 -0.72 -10.95 -4.00
CA LYS A 106 -2.09 -10.47 -4.17
C LYS A 106 -2.28 -9.83 -5.55
N THR A 107 -1.38 -8.93 -5.96
CA THR A 107 -1.48 -8.27 -7.27
C THR A 107 -1.31 -9.25 -8.44
N LEU A 108 -0.44 -10.26 -8.32
CA LEU A 108 -0.26 -11.28 -9.36
C LEU A 108 -1.48 -12.19 -9.51
N LEU A 109 -2.09 -12.61 -8.39
CA LEU A 109 -3.33 -13.38 -8.42
C LEU A 109 -4.47 -12.58 -9.03
N GLU A 110 -4.57 -11.29 -8.72
CA GLU A 110 -5.58 -10.40 -9.31
C GLU A 110 -5.42 -10.32 -10.84
N ARG A 111 -4.18 -10.20 -11.34
CA ARG A 111 -3.90 -10.21 -12.79
C ARG A 111 -4.23 -11.54 -13.45
N LEU A 112 -3.86 -12.66 -12.83
CA LEU A 112 -4.13 -14.00 -13.37
C LEU A 112 -5.63 -14.22 -13.57
N ILE A 113 -6.45 -13.78 -12.61
CA ILE A 113 -7.90 -13.87 -12.70
C ILE A 113 -8.44 -13.01 -13.85
N GLY A 114 -7.91 -11.80 -14.05
CA GLY A 114 -8.28 -10.96 -15.19
C GLY A 114 -8.12 -11.68 -16.53
N SER A 115 -7.01 -12.43 -16.66
CA SER A 115 -6.70 -13.21 -17.86
C SER A 115 -7.58 -14.44 -18.04
N LEU A 116 -7.93 -15.13 -16.94
CA LEU A 116 -8.83 -16.29 -17.01
C LEU A 116 -10.25 -15.94 -17.46
N PHE A 117 -10.68 -14.69 -17.27
CA PHE A 117 -12.02 -14.22 -17.61
C PHE A 117 -12.06 -13.31 -18.85
N ASP A 118 -10.97 -13.22 -19.63
CA ASP A 118 -10.85 -12.34 -20.82
C ASP A 118 -11.23 -10.86 -20.54
N VAL A 119 -10.97 -10.39 -19.33
CA VAL A 119 -11.25 -9.00 -18.88
C VAL A 119 -9.98 -8.26 -18.48
N ASP A 120 -8.83 -8.66 -19.04
CA ASP A 120 -7.49 -8.14 -18.75
C ASP A 120 -7.43 -6.60 -18.72
N SER A 121 -7.94 -5.95 -19.76
CA SER A 121 -7.87 -4.49 -19.88
C SER A 121 -8.57 -3.74 -18.74
N LEU A 122 -9.67 -4.28 -18.22
CA LEU A 122 -10.42 -3.70 -17.12
C LEU A 122 -9.73 -3.97 -15.79
N VAL A 123 -9.27 -5.22 -15.60
CA VAL A 123 -8.59 -5.64 -14.38
C VAL A 123 -7.26 -4.92 -14.24
N ASP A 124 -6.45 -4.81 -15.30
CA ASP A 124 -5.18 -4.06 -15.27
C ASP A 124 -5.41 -2.59 -14.93
N SER A 125 -6.40 -1.96 -15.55
CA SER A 125 -6.74 -0.56 -15.25
C SER A 125 -7.20 -0.35 -13.81
N TYR A 126 -8.01 -1.27 -13.27
CA TYR A 126 -8.42 -1.28 -11.87
C TYR A 126 -7.21 -1.49 -10.94
N LEU A 127 -6.32 -2.43 -11.27
CA LEU A 127 -5.12 -2.74 -10.49
C LEU A 127 -4.11 -1.61 -10.50
N PHE A 128 -3.94 -0.91 -11.62
CA PHE A 128 -3.15 0.31 -11.69
C PHE A 128 -3.67 1.35 -10.70
N GLN A 129 -4.98 1.61 -10.72
CA GLN A 129 -5.58 2.60 -9.83
C GLN A 129 -5.43 2.18 -8.36
N LYS A 130 -5.74 0.93 -8.03
CA LYS A 130 -5.59 0.37 -6.68
C LYS A 130 -4.14 0.47 -6.18
N THR A 131 -3.17 0.11 -7.02
CA THR A 131 -1.75 0.19 -6.70
C THR A 131 -1.29 1.64 -6.52
N THR A 132 -1.83 2.57 -7.30
CA THR A 132 -1.55 4.00 -7.18
C THR A 132 -1.95 4.55 -5.81
N PHE A 133 -3.17 4.26 -5.34
CA PHE A 133 -3.62 4.73 -4.01
C PHE A 133 -2.86 4.05 -2.85
N LYS A 134 -2.46 2.78 -3.01
CA LYS A 134 -1.56 2.11 -2.05
C LYS A 134 -0.19 2.77 -2.02
N ASN A 135 0.42 3.04 -3.17
CA ASN A 135 1.72 3.70 -3.27
C ASN A 135 1.67 5.12 -2.67
N TYR A 136 0.57 5.84 -2.89
CA TYR A 136 0.34 7.14 -2.25
C TYR A 136 0.25 7.01 -0.71
N SER A 137 -0.42 5.97 -0.21
CA SER A 137 -0.43 5.66 1.23
C SER A 137 0.97 5.40 1.79
N GLY A 138 1.88 4.86 0.97
CA GLY A 138 3.29 4.71 1.31
C GLY A 138 4.00 6.04 1.63
N ILE A 139 3.63 7.14 0.96
CA ILE A 139 4.16 8.47 1.29
C ILE A 139 3.65 8.92 2.66
N VAL A 140 2.36 8.68 2.94
CA VAL A 140 1.77 9.02 4.24
C VAL A 140 2.43 8.23 5.38
N PHE A 141 2.67 6.93 5.16
CA PHE A 141 3.41 6.12 6.13
C PHE A 141 4.83 6.64 6.36
N LEU A 142 5.53 7.08 5.30
CA LEU A 142 6.86 7.66 5.46
C LEU A 142 6.83 8.90 6.35
N VAL A 143 5.87 9.82 6.12
CA VAL A 143 5.69 11.02 6.96
C VAL A 143 5.35 10.64 8.40
N ALA A 144 4.45 9.66 8.60
CA ALA A 144 4.11 9.17 9.93
C ALA A 144 5.33 8.58 10.66
N ASN A 145 6.17 7.81 9.96
CA ASN A 145 7.40 7.25 10.53
C ASN A 145 8.39 8.34 10.94
N LEU A 146 8.54 9.41 10.15
CA LEU A 146 9.37 10.56 10.52
C LEU A 146 8.86 11.22 11.81
N LEU A 147 7.55 11.41 11.94
CA LEU A 147 6.94 11.94 13.17
C LEU A 147 7.18 11.01 14.36
N LEU A 148 6.97 9.71 14.19
CA LEU A 148 7.18 8.71 15.23
C LEU A 148 8.63 8.60 15.68
N LEU A 149 9.61 8.73 14.78
CA LEU A 149 11.03 8.58 15.08
C LEU A 149 11.63 9.84 15.72
N TYR A 150 11.29 11.02 15.20
CA TYR A 150 12.03 12.26 15.50
C TYR A 150 11.24 13.29 16.30
N THR A 151 9.95 13.08 16.53
CA THR A 151 9.12 14.01 17.30
C THR A 151 8.84 13.45 18.69
N LYS A 152 8.68 14.33 19.68
CA LYS A 152 8.20 13.99 21.04
C LYS A 152 6.67 13.93 21.16
N ASN A 153 5.97 13.86 20.03
CA ASN A 153 4.52 13.76 20.03
C ASN A 153 4.08 12.42 20.61
N ASP A 154 2.85 12.38 21.08
CA ASP A 154 2.22 11.14 21.50
C ASP A 154 2.15 10.16 20.31
N ALA A 155 2.84 9.03 20.46
CA ALA A 155 2.99 8.06 19.39
C ALA A 155 1.65 7.37 19.05
N GLU A 156 0.77 7.20 20.02
CA GLU A 156 -0.57 6.64 19.81
C GLU A 156 -1.40 7.55 18.89
N ILE A 157 -1.39 8.85 19.17
CA ILE A 157 -2.10 9.85 18.36
C ILE A 157 -1.58 9.85 16.93
N VAL A 158 -0.25 9.81 16.75
CA VAL A 158 0.35 9.79 15.40
C VAL A 158 -0.09 8.55 14.62
N ILE A 159 -0.08 7.36 15.24
CA ILE A 159 -0.49 6.12 14.58
C ILE A 159 -1.98 6.13 14.23
N ILE A 160 -2.86 6.51 15.16
CA ILE A 160 -4.30 6.55 14.92
C ILE A 160 -4.63 7.55 13.81
N ALA A 161 -4.03 8.74 13.85
CA ALA A 161 -4.24 9.77 12.84
C ALA A 161 -3.75 9.32 11.45
N SER A 162 -2.53 8.78 11.34
CA SER A 162 -2.00 8.34 10.06
C SER A 162 -2.75 7.13 9.51
N PHE A 163 -3.14 6.18 10.35
CA PHE A 163 -3.96 5.05 9.95
C PHE A 163 -5.32 5.51 9.41
N SER A 164 -5.97 6.45 10.09
CA SER A 164 -7.24 7.05 9.66
C SER A 164 -7.10 7.74 8.29
N ILE A 165 -6.03 8.52 8.09
CA ILE A 165 -5.74 9.18 6.81
C ILE A 165 -5.52 8.14 5.69
N VAL A 166 -4.74 7.09 5.96
CA VAL A 166 -4.51 6.02 4.98
C VAL A 166 -5.81 5.30 4.62
N CYS A 167 -6.67 5.00 5.60
CA CYS A 167 -7.99 4.43 5.34
C CYS A 167 -8.83 5.34 4.44
N LEU A 168 -8.86 6.64 4.71
CA LEU A 168 -9.57 7.61 3.87
C LEU A 168 -9.04 7.65 2.44
N ILE A 169 -7.72 7.65 2.25
CA ILE A 169 -7.08 7.65 0.93
C ILE A 169 -7.47 6.41 0.12
N ASN A 170 -7.41 5.23 0.74
CA ASN A 170 -7.77 3.98 0.06
C ASN A 170 -9.28 3.92 -0.24
N LEU A 171 -10.12 4.46 0.64
CA LEU A 171 -11.57 4.54 0.43
C LEU A 171 -11.91 5.50 -0.72
N ILE A 172 -11.27 6.66 -0.80
CA ILE A 172 -11.39 7.59 -1.93
C ILE A 172 -10.95 6.89 -3.23
N GLY A 173 -9.84 6.15 -3.17
CA GLY A 173 -9.36 5.38 -4.31
C GLY A 173 -10.37 4.36 -4.82
N PHE A 174 -10.96 3.60 -3.91
CA PHE A 174 -12.01 2.62 -4.22
C PHE A 174 -13.26 3.27 -4.83
N ILE A 175 -13.77 4.35 -4.23
CA ILE A 175 -14.94 5.09 -4.76
C ILE A 175 -14.65 5.64 -6.16
N THR A 176 -13.44 6.16 -6.37
CA THR A 176 -13.03 6.75 -7.64
C THR A 176 -12.92 5.67 -8.72
N SER A 177 -12.44 4.47 -8.37
CA SER A 177 -12.39 3.32 -9.28
C SER A 177 -13.79 2.92 -9.69
N PHE A 178 -14.69 2.79 -8.72
CA PHE A 178 -16.08 2.42 -8.99
C PHE A 178 -16.76 3.41 -9.93
N LYS A 179 -16.58 4.72 -9.72
CA LYS A 179 -17.14 5.77 -10.59
C LYS A 179 -16.55 5.75 -12.00
N ASN A 180 -15.24 5.58 -12.15
CA ASN A 180 -14.57 5.61 -13.45
C ASN A 180 -14.93 4.42 -14.33
N TYR A 181 -15.09 3.22 -13.75
CA TYR A 181 -15.35 1.99 -14.50
C TYR A 181 -16.82 1.56 -14.47
N GLN A 182 -17.73 2.34 -13.87
CA GLN A 182 -19.15 2.01 -13.73
C GLN A 182 -19.82 1.57 -15.05
N LYS A 183 -19.54 2.29 -16.15
CA LYS A 183 -20.15 2.01 -17.47
C LYS A 183 -19.72 0.65 -18.05
N THR A 184 -18.51 0.20 -17.74
CA THR A 184 -17.98 -1.09 -18.22
C THR A 184 -18.23 -2.22 -17.22
N ILE A 185 -18.36 -1.89 -15.93
CA ILE A 185 -18.72 -2.84 -14.87
C ILE A 185 -20.19 -3.24 -14.96
N ASN A 186 -21.10 -2.31 -15.31
CA ASN A 186 -22.55 -2.58 -15.32
C ASN A 186 -22.99 -3.81 -16.15
N PRO A 187 -22.47 -4.06 -17.37
CA PRO A 187 -22.82 -5.27 -18.12
C PRO A 187 -22.24 -6.56 -17.50
N ASN A 188 -21.14 -6.48 -16.75
CA ASN A 188 -20.44 -7.63 -16.16
C ASN A 188 -20.46 -7.58 -14.61
N PHE A 189 -21.50 -6.96 -14.02
CA PHE A 189 -21.53 -6.64 -12.58
C PHE A 189 -21.38 -7.87 -11.69
N PHE A 190 -21.96 -9.00 -12.10
CA PHE A 190 -21.85 -10.26 -11.37
C PHE A 190 -20.42 -10.81 -11.34
N TYR A 191 -19.67 -10.71 -12.45
CA TYR A 191 -18.26 -11.10 -12.49
C TYR A 191 -17.38 -10.19 -11.65
N PHE A 192 -17.65 -8.88 -11.66
CA PHE A 192 -16.97 -7.93 -10.80
C PHE A 192 -17.25 -8.17 -9.31
N LEU A 193 -18.49 -8.51 -8.96
CA LEU A 193 -18.87 -8.87 -7.60
C LEU A 193 -18.21 -10.18 -7.15
N LEU A 194 -18.18 -11.21 -8.02
CA LEU A 194 -17.50 -12.46 -7.75
C LEU A 194 -15.99 -12.25 -7.52
N TYR A 195 -15.36 -11.39 -8.32
CA TYR A 195 -13.96 -10.96 -8.12
C TYR A 195 -13.74 -10.31 -6.75
N LEU A 196 -14.57 -9.31 -6.39
CA LEU A 196 -14.49 -8.62 -5.09
C LEU A 196 -14.63 -9.59 -3.92
N CYS A 197 -15.62 -10.49 -3.98
CA CYS A 197 -15.88 -11.45 -2.92
C CYS A 197 -14.76 -12.49 -2.81
N ALA A 198 -14.29 -13.04 -3.93
CA ALA A 198 -13.33 -14.13 -3.92
C ALA A 198 -11.91 -13.70 -3.54
N LEU A 199 -11.47 -12.52 -3.97
CA LEU A 199 -10.06 -12.14 -3.83
C LEU A 199 -9.81 -10.95 -2.90
N GLU A 200 -10.80 -10.07 -2.74
CA GLU A 200 -10.71 -8.99 -1.77
C GLU A 200 -11.24 -9.44 -0.40
N ILE A 201 -12.43 -10.01 -0.32
CA ILE A 201 -13.11 -10.30 0.96
C ILE A 201 -12.71 -11.67 1.54
N ALA A 202 -12.69 -12.73 0.73
CA ALA A 202 -12.45 -14.10 1.22
C ALA A 202 -11.11 -14.29 1.99
N PRO A 203 -9.97 -13.68 1.59
CA PRO A 203 -8.73 -13.82 2.35
C PRO A 203 -8.82 -13.24 3.76
N TYR A 204 -9.55 -12.14 3.96
CA TYR A 204 -9.76 -11.56 5.29
C TYR A 204 -10.66 -12.44 6.16
N VAL A 205 -11.69 -13.05 5.56
CA VAL A 205 -12.57 -14.00 6.26
C VAL A 205 -11.81 -15.27 6.67
N LEU A 206 -10.94 -15.79 5.80
CA LEU A 206 -10.07 -16.93 6.10
C LEU A 206 -9.05 -16.59 7.20
N LEU A 207 -8.40 -15.43 7.14
CA LEU A 207 -7.49 -14.98 8.21
C LEU A 207 -8.21 -14.85 9.55
N TYR A 208 -9.40 -14.25 9.57
CA TYR A 208 -10.21 -14.13 10.78
C TYR A 208 -10.53 -15.51 11.38
N LYS A 209 -10.91 -16.47 10.53
CA LYS A 209 -11.20 -17.84 10.98
C LYS A 209 -9.97 -18.51 11.58
N VAL A 210 -8.81 -18.41 10.94
CA VAL A 210 -7.55 -19.00 11.44
C VAL A 210 -7.14 -18.37 12.79
N VAL A 211 -7.24 -17.05 12.93
CA VAL A 211 -6.94 -16.37 14.21
C VAL A 211 -7.93 -16.77 15.31
N SER A 212 -9.22 -16.92 14.97
CA SER A 212 -10.24 -17.36 15.93
C SER A 212 -10.04 -18.80 16.38
N GLU A 213 -9.62 -19.70 15.49
CA GLU A 213 -9.32 -21.10 15.82
C GLU A 213 -7.99 -21.24 16.57
N TYR A 214 -7.04 -20.33 16.38
CA TYR A 214 -5.79 -20.30 17.17
C TYR A 214 -6.00 -19.80 18.61
N ASN A 215 -6.96 -18.90 18.82
CA ASN A 215 -7.29 -18.34 20.13
C ASN A 215 -8.32 -19.19 20.93
N ALA A 216 -8.72 -20.35 20.41
CA ALA A 216 -9.64 -21.31 21.04
C ALA A 216 -8.89 -22.56 21.50
#